data_AF-A0A847KK69-F1
#
_entry.id   AF-A0A847KK69-F1
#
_cell.length_a   1.000
_cell.length_b   1.000
_cell.length_c   1.000
_cell.angle_alpha   90.00
_cell.angle_beta   90.00
_cell.angle_gamma   90.00
#
_symmetry.space_group_name_H-M   'P 1'
#
loop_
_entity.id
_entity.type
_entity.pdbx_description
1 polymer ?
#
loop_
_entity_poly.entity_id
_entity_poly.type
_entity_poly.pdbx_seq_one_letter_code
_entity_poly.pdbx_strand_id
1 'polypeptide(L)'
;MRSTARPATTLLALALLTGCAQAETEVPPVAAARLEQEISTQVEQEVGVAADVSCPADLPSEVGASVTCTIATSDEVTQPLVAVATVTAVDRDTGEVEFDIVVDVADAATPGPAVTDEPPTSPPPTEESAGG
;
A
#
# COMPACT_ATOMS: atom_id res chain seq x y z
N MET A 1 -14.10 46.27 59.97
CA MET A 1 -14.88 45.13 60.50
C MET A 1 -16.28 45.20 59.90
N ARG A 2 -16.81 44.06 59.40
CA ARG A 2 -18.13 43.82 58.75
C ARG A 2 -18.18 44.30 57.28
N SER A 3 -17.84 43.49 56.27
CA SER A 3 -18.44 42.22 55.80
C SER A 3 -19.95 42.32 55.58
N THR A 4 -20.38 42.41 54.32
CA THR A 4 -21.65 41.88 53.81
C THR A 4 -21.54 41.69 52.29
N ALA A 5 -21.53 40.42 51.87
CA ALA A 5 -21.51 39.94 50.50
C ALA A 5 -22.75 40.36 49.70
N ARG A 6 -22.60 40.58 48.40
CA ARG A 6 -23.71 40.59 47.43
C ARG A 6 -23.37 39.70 46.23
N PRO A 7 -24.27 38.80 45.84
CA PRO A 7 -24.02 37.74 44.87
C PRO A 7 -24.16 38.27 43.45
N ALA A 8 -23.20 37.95 42.59
CA ALA A 8 -23.31 38.14 41.15
C ALA A 8 -23.23 36.77 40.48
N THR A 9 -24.41 36.28 40.12
CA THR A 9 -24.70 35.31 39.07
C THR A 9 -23.69 35.43 37.92
N THR A 10 -22.79 34.46 37.80
CA THR A 10 -22.06 34.22 36.55
C THR A 10 -22.67 33.00 35.89
N LEU A 11 -23.37 33.30 34.80
CA LEU A 11 -23.97 32.36 33.87
C LEU A 11 -22.95 31.33 33.39
N LEU A 12 -23.44 30.10 33.33
CA LEU A 12 -22.91 28.96 32.60
C LEU A 12 -22.48 29.38 31.18
N ALA A 13 -21.18 29.32 30.90
CA ALA A 13 -20.64 29.27 29.54
C ALA A 13 -19.67 28.10 29.45
N LEU A 14 -20.20 26.96 28.99
CA LEU A 14 -19.41 25.86 28.43
C LEU A 14 -18.58 26.45 27.28
N ALA A 15 -17.29 26.74 27.53
CA ALA A 15 -16.36 27.02 26.45
C ALA A 15 -16.15 25.71 25.68
N LEU A 16 -16.48 25.78 24.40
CA LEU A 16 -16.74 24.67 23.51
C LEU A 16 -15.47 23.84 23.25
N LEU A 17 -15.70 22.54 23.04
CA LEU A 17 -14.78 21.66 22.35
C LEU A 17 -14.48 22.24 20.96
N THR A 18 -13.29 22.80 20.78
CA THR A 18 -12.64 22.88 19.47
C THR A 18 -11.24 22.31 19.60
N GLY A 19 -11.19 21.01 19.91
CA GLY A 19 -10.11 20.17 19.44
C GLY A 19 -10.24 20.06 17.93
N CYS A 20 -9.87 21.13 17.20
CA CYS A 20 -9.38 20.97 15.85
C CYS A 20 -7.95 20.45 16.00
N ALA A 21 -7.82 19.18 16.39
CA ALA A 21 -6.76 18.39 15.83
C ALA A 21 -7.05 18.39 14.33
N GLN A 22 -6.58 19.43 13.65
CA GLN A 22 -6.25 19.34 12.24
C GLN A 22 -4.96 18.53 12.22
N ALA A 23 -5.06 17.28 12.69
CA ALA A 23 -4.26 16.24 12.12
C ALA A 23 -4.79 16.22 10.69
N GLU A 24 -4.09 16.95 9.83
CA GLU A 24 -4.15 16.74 8.40
C GLU A 24 -4.17 15.23 8.25
N THR A 25 -5.19 14.71 7.56
CA THR A 25 -5.43 13.27 7.48
C THR A 25 -4.37 12.65 6.56
N GLU A 26 -3.12 12.75 7.00
CA GLU A 26 -1.93 12.22 6.39
C GLU A 26 -1.74 10.83 6.98
N VAL A 27 -2.00 9.83 6.15
CA VAL A 27 -1.68 8.46 6.50
C VAL A 27 -0.16 8.34 6.37
N PRO A 28 0.57 7.99 7.45
CA PRO A 28 2.02 7.92 7.38
C PRO A 28 2.45 6.82 6.40
N PRO A 29 3.60 6.97 5.72
CA PRO A 29 4.13 5.94 4.84
C PRO A 29 4.35 4.63 5.59
N VAL A 30 4.20 3.51 4.88
CA VAL A 30 4.44 2.19 5.44
C VAL A 30 5.94 1.96 5.51
N ALA A 31 6.46 1.77 6.73
CA ALA A 31 7.89 1.61 6.97
C ALA A 31 8.47 0.39 6.24
N ALA A 32 9.67 0.52 5.69
CA ALA A 32 10.41 -0.55 5.03
C ALA A 32 10.49 -1.81 5.91
N ALA A 33 10.80 -1.66 7.20
CA ALA A 33 10.89 -2.77 8.15
C ALA A 33 9.57 -3.54 8.35
N ARG A 34 8.42 -2.89 8.15
CA ARG A 34 7.11 -3.55 8.17
C ARG A 34 6.90 -4.35 6.89
N LEU A 35 7.26 -3.78 5.74
CA LEU A 35 7.18 -4.47 4.45
C LEU A 35 8.07 -5.72 4.44
N GLU A 36 9.31 -5.60 4.92
CA GLU A 36 10.25 -6.72 5.03
C GLU A 36 9.65 -7.87 5.84
N GLN A 37 9.04 -7.58 6.99
CA GLN A 37 8.36 -8.57 7.82
C GLN A 37 7.14 -9.20 7.15
N GLU A 38 6.27 -8.39 6.54
CA GLU A 38 5.04 -8.91 5.91
C GLU A 38 5.35 -9.76 4.69
N ILE A 39 6.28 -9.34 3.84
CA ILE A 39 6.72 -10.11 2.66
C ILE A 39 7.38 -11.42 3.13
N SER A 40 8.29 -11.36 4.11
CA SER A 40 8.95 -12.55 4.66
C SER A 40 7.93 -13.55 5.22
N THR A 41 6.96 -13.05 5.99
CA THR A 41 5.88 -13.85 6.58
C THR A 41 4.97 -14.47 5.51
N GLN A 42 4.69 -13.75 4.42
CA GLN A 42 3.90 -14.26 3.32
C GLN A 42 4.65 -15.38 2.58
N VAL A 43 5.92 -15.16 2.25
CA VAL A 43 6.77 -16.18 1.61
C VAL A 43 6.92 -17.41 2.49
N GLU A 44 7.07 -17.26 3.82
CA GLU A 44 7.05 -18.40 4.75
C GLU A 44 5.74 -19.17 4.71
N GLN A 45 4.60 -18.49 4.61
CA GLN A 45 3.30 -19.15 4.57
C GLN A 45 3.07 -19.90 3.26
N GLU A 46 3.51 -19.35 2.13
CA GLU A 46 3.31 -19.93 0.81
C GLU A 46 4.32 -21.04 0.49
N VAL A 47 5.58 -20.82 0.84
CA VAL A 47 6.71 -21.68 0.46
C VAL A 47 7.21 -22.54 1.62
N GLY A 48 6.90 -22.17 2.87
CA GLY A 48 7.34 -22.89 4.07
C GLY A 48 8.77 -22.58 4.51
N VAL A 49 9.40 -21.54 3.94
CA VAL A 49 10.81 -21.18 4.21
C VAL A 49 10.93 -19.68 4.44
N ALA A 50 11.65 -19.32 5.52
CA ALA A 50 12.00 -17.94 5.84
C ALA A 50 12.90 -17.35 4.78
N ALA A 51 12.43 -16.26 4.16
CA ALA A 51 13.20 -15.48 3.22
C ALA A 51 13.65 -14.18 3.87
N ASP A 52 14.90 -13.81 3.65
CA ASP A 52 15.43 -12.52 4.09
C ASP A 52 15.09 -11.48 3.03
N VAL A 53 14.31 -10.48 3.40
CA VAL A 53 13.77 -9.46 2.48
C VAL A 53 14.37 -8.12 2.86
N SER A 54 14.84 -7.36 1.87
CA SER A 54 15.39 -6.03 2.08
C SER A 54 14.70 -4.98 1.22
N CYS A 55 14.07 -3.99 1.86
CA CYS A 55 13.35 -2.91 1.20
C CYS A 55 14.15 -1.60 1.30
N PRO A 56 14.57 -0.97 0.18
CA PRO A 56 15.46 0.19 0.20
C PRO A 56 14.77 1.50 0.62
N ALA A 57 13.44 1.53 0.62
CA ALA A 57 12.64 2.70 0.92
C ALA A 57 11.30 2.30 1.56
N ASP A 58 10.68 3.27 2.24
CA ASP A 58 9.32 3.16 2.75
C ASP A 58 8.31 3.23 1.59
N LEU A 59 7.19 2.51 1.72
CA LEU A 59 6.10 2.57 0.75
C LEU A 59 5.23 3.80 1.03
N PRO A 60 5.12 4.75 0.09
CA PRO A 60 4.26 5.91 0.27
C PRO A 60 2.81 5.49 0.45
N SER A 61 2.08 6.14 1.35
CA SER A 61 0.65 5.90 1.57
C SER A 61 -0.19 6.64 0.53
N GLU A 62 0.06 6.32 -0.73
CA GLU A 62 -0.61 6.88 -1.90
C GLU A 62 -0.99 5.74 -2.85
N VAL A 63 -2.24 5.73 -3.30
CA VAL A 63 -2.74 4.69 -4.21
C VAL A 63 -1.91 4.68 -5.50
N GLY A 64 -1.42 3.50 -5.87
CA GLY A 64 -0.55 3.29 -7.02
C GLY A 64 0.94 3.53 -6.73
N ALA A 65 1.32 3.98 -5.53
CA ALA A 65 2.72 3.98 -5.12
C ALA A 65 3.22 2.55 -4.94
N SER A 66 4.46 2.30 -5.33
CA SER A 66 5.07 0.98 -5.27
C SER A 66 6.52 1.05 -4.82
N VAL A 67 6.99 0.02 -4.12
CA VAL A 67 8.40 -0.17 -3.78
C VAL A 67 8.85 -1.57 -4.17
N THR A 68 10.07 -1.67 -4.67
CA THR A 68 10.72 -2.94 -4.99
C THR A 68 11.65 -3.34 -3.85
N CYS A 69 11.37 -4.47 -3.22
CA CYS A 69 12.19 -5.11 -2.21
C CYS A 69 12.97 -6.27 -2.84
N THR A 70 14.19 -6.51 -2.37
CA THR A 70 15.02 -7.63 -2.82
C THR A 70 14.87 -8.80 -1.86
N ILE A 71 14.69 -10.01 -2.37
CA ILE A 71 14.67 -11.22 -1.57
C ILE A 71 16.06 -11.86 -1.66
N ALA A 72 16.76 -11.93 -0.53
CA ALA A 72 18.02 -12.65 -0.45
C ALA A 72 17.73 -14.15 -0.50
N THR A 73 18.26 -14.78 -1.54
CA THR A 73 18.12 -16.21 -1.76
C THR A 73 19.41 -16.93 -1.39
N SER A 74 19.29 -18.16 -0.90
CA SER A 74 20.42 -19.06 -0.70
C SER A 74 21.20 -19.29 -2.01
N ASP A 75 22.47 -19.68 -1.93
CA ASP A 75 23.31 -20.02 -3.10
C ASP A 75 22.75 -21.13 -4.01
N GLU A 76 21.71 -21.85 -3.55
CA GLU A 76 20.99 -22.87 -4.32
C GLU A 76 20.00 -22.27 -5.33
N VAL A 77 19.56 -21.02 -5.13
CA VAL A 77 18.66 -20.33 -6.05
C VAL A 77 19.48 -19.64 -7.13
N THR A 78 19.33 -20.09 -8.37
CA THR A 78 20.14 -19.61 -9.50
C THR A 78 19.74 -18.21 -9.99
N GLN A 79 18.60 -17.68 -9.55
CA GLN A 79 18.05 -16.41 -10.00
C GLN A 79 17.69 -15.53 -8.79
N PRO A 80 18.04 -14.24 -8.78
CA PRO A 80 17.60 -13.33 -7.74
C PRO A 80 16.08 -13.20 -7.77
N LEU A 81 15.43 -13.13 -6.61
CA LEU A 81 14.01 -12.82 -6.49
C LEU A 81 13.80 -11.39 -5.97
N VAL A 82 12.73 -10.77 -6.40
CA VAL A 82 12.29 -9.44 -5.96
C VAL A 82 10.81 -9.49 -5.60
N ALA A 83 10.42 -8.67 -4.62
CA ALA A 83 9.03 -8.44 -4.27
C ALA A 83 8.66 -7.00 -4.59
N VAL A 84 7.53 -6.79 -5.26
CA VAL A 84 6.98 -5.46 -5.54
C VAL A 84 5.73 -5.29 -4.70
N ALA A 85 5.80 -4.38 -3.72
CA ALA A 85 4.64 -3.98 -2.93
C ALA A 85 3.99 -2.74 -3.57
N THR A 86 2.68 -2.78 -3.82
CA THR A 86 1.93 -1.71 -4.48
C THR A 86 0.69 -1.34 -3.68
N VAL A 87 0.51 -0.06 -3.35
CA VAL A 87 -0.67 0.39 -2.63
C VAL A 87 -1.90 0.34 -3.54
N THR A 88 -2.91 -0.39 -3.10
CA THR A 88 -4.20 -0.54 -3.79
C THR A 88 -5.26 0.39 -3.21
N ALA A 89 -5.20 0.67 -1.90
CA ALA A 89 -6.11 1.60 -1.23
C ALA A 89 -5.48 2.25 0.00
N VAL A 90 -5.99 3.43 0.35
CA VAL A 90 -5.60 4.17 1.55
C VAL A 90 -6.86 4.64 2.25
N ASP A 91 -7.12 4.11 3.43
CA ASP A 91 -8.23 4.53 4.29
C ASP A 91 -7.76 5.68 5.19
N ARG A 92 -8.27 6.87 4.90
CA ARG A 92 -7.92 8.08 5.64
C ARG A 92 -8.68 8.19 6.96
N ASP A 93 -9.81 7.51 7.09
CA ASP A 93 -10.62 7.54 8.31
C ASP A 93 -10.01 6.65 9.39
N THR A 94 -9.46 5.50 9.01
CA THR A 94 -8.79 4.56 9.95
C THR A 94 -7.26 4.71 9.98
N GLY A 95 -6.66 5.30 8.94
CA GLY A 95 -5.21 5.37 8.79
C GLY A 95 -4.59 4.07 8.27
N GLU A 96 -5.40 3.20 7.66
CA GLU A 96 -4.96 1.92 7.13
C GLU A 96 -4.53 2.04 5.65
N VAL A 97 -3.52 1.27 5.27
CA VAL A 97 -3.00 1.20 3.89
C VAL A 97 -3.11 -0.24 3.42
N GLU A 98 -3.87 -0.44 2.36
CA GLU A 98 -3.98 -1.73 1.68
C GLU A 98 -2.99 -1.76 0.53
N PHE A 99 -2.25 -2.86 0.43
CA PHE A 99 -1.28 -3.06 -0.63
C PHE A 99 -1.22 -4.52 -1.05
N ASP A 100 -0.87 -4.72 -2.30
CA ASP A 100 -0.64 -6.02 -2.92
C ASP A 100 0.86 -6.29 -3.01
N ILE A 101 1.26 -7.54 -2.80
CA ILE A 101 2.66 -7.98 -2.86
C ILE A 101 2.75 -9.00 -3.98
N VAL A 102 3.59 -8.70 -4.97
CA VAL A 102 3.90 -9.63 -6.07
C VAL A 102 5.36 -10.04 -5.96
N VAL A 103 5.63 -11.35 -5.95
CA VAL A 103 6.99 -11.90 -5.95
C VAL A 103 7.32 -12.38 -7.36
N ASP A 104 8.39 -11.82 -7.93
CA ASP A 104 8.88 -12.13 -9.27
C ASP A 104 10.35 -12.53 -9.23
N VAL A 105 10.78 -13.24 -10.28
CA VAL A 105 12.21 -13.36 -10.55
C VAL A 105 12.72 -12.01 -11.02
N ALA A 106 13.86 -11.56 -10.47
CA ALA A 106 14.58 -10.39 -10.97
C ALA A 106 15.25 -10.73 -12.31
N ASP A 107 14.40 -10.95 -13.31
CA ASP A 107 14.84 -10.95 -14.69
C ASP A 107 15.15 -9.50 -15.06
N ALA A 108 16.41 -9.24 -15.42
CA ALA A 108 16.88 -7.90 -15.81
C ALA A 108 16.19 -7.37 -17.09
N ALA A 109 15.25 -8.11 -17.69
CA ALA A 109 14.57 -7.77 -18.92
C ALA A 109 13.02 -7.74 -18.83
N THR A 110 12.41 -7.61 -17.65
CA THR A 110 10.95 -7.41 -17.58
C THR A 110 10.57 -5.97 -17.19
N PRO A 111 10.19 -5.11 -18.17
CA PRO A 111 9.67 -3.77 -17.90
C PRO A 111 8.26 -3.83 -17.30
N GLY A 112 8.16 -3.97 -15.97
CA GLY A 112 6.91 -3.84 -15.18
C GLY A 112 5.75 -4.74 -15.64
N PRO A 113 4.58 -4.63 -15.01
CA PRO A 113 3.35 -5.15 -15.61
C PRO A 113 2.92 -4.18 -16.72
N ALA A 114 3.64 -4.16 -17.83
CA ALA A 114 3.00 -3.89 -19.11
C ALA A 114 2.31 -5.18 -19.56
N VAL A 115 1.30 -5.64 -18.83
CA VAL A 115 0.22 -6.42 -19.45
C VAL A 115 -0.84 -5.43 -19.89
N THR A 116 -0.48 -4.65 -20.90
CA THR A 116 -1.44 -4.20 -21.90
C THR A 116 -0.86 -4.63 -23.24
N ASP A 117 -1.17 -5.88 -23.62
CA ASP A 117 -1.43 -6.23 -25.02
C ASP A 117 -2.27 -7.51 -25.07
N GLU A 118 -3.56 -7.29 -25.30
CA GLU A 118 -4.52 -8.15 -26.00
C GLU A 118 -3.85 -9.14 -26.99
N PRO A 119 -4.35 -10.36 -27.21
CA PRO A 119 -3.84 -11.20 -28.30
C PRO A 119 -4.24 -10.60 -29.67
N PRO A 120 -3.33 -10.15 -30.55
CA PRO A 120 -3.70 -9.85 -31.93
C PRO A 120 -3.74 -11.17 -32.72
N THR A 121 -4.83 -11.93 -32.61
CA THR A 121 -5.16 -12.96 -33.60
C THR A 121 -6.67 -13.11 -33.78
N SER A 122 -7.27 -12.09 -34.36
CA SER A 122 -8.39 -12.29 -35.27
C SER A 122 -8.25 -11.30 -36.41
N PRO A 123 -7.70 -11.70 -37.57
CA PRO A 123 -7.99 -10.95 -38.79
C PRO A 123 -9.51 -10.99 -39.02
N PRO A 124 -10.16 -9.91 -39.48
CA PRO A 124 -11.48 -10.05 -40.06
C PRO A 124 -11.32 -10.67 -41.47
N PRO A 125 -12.01 -11.78 -41.81
CA PRO A 125 -12.37 -12.00 -43.19
C PRO A 125 -13.71 -11.32 -43.45
N THR A 126 -13.63 -10.38 -44.39
CA THR A 126 -14.69 -9.76 -45.17
C THR A 126 -15.54 -10.80 -45.92
N GLU A 127 -16.72 -10.36 -46.39
CA GLU A 127 -17.53 -10.89 -47.51
C GLU A 127 -18.46 -12.09 -47.22
N GLU A 128 -19.78 -11.90 -47.29
CA GLU A 128 -20.57 -11.90 -48.54
C GLU A 128 -20.42 -13.24 -49.29
N SER A 129 -21.38 -14.14 -49.13
CA SER A 129 -21.66 -15.20 -50.10
C SER A 129 -23.10 -15.68 -49.95
N ALA A 130 -23.78 -15.67 -51.09
CA ALA A 130 -25.19 -15.89 -51.31
C ALA A 130 -25.65 -17.35 -51.17
N GLY A 131 -26.97 -17.53 -51.04
CA GLY A 131 -27.71 -18.55 -51.78
C GLY A 131 -28.12 -19.82 -51.02
N GLY A 132 -29.44 -20.10 -51.00
CA GLY A 132 -30.04 -21.36 -50.56
C GLY A 132 -31.54 -21.22 -50.31
#